data_AF-A0A656Y1A8-F1
#
_entry.id   AF-A0A656Y1A8-F1
#
_cell.length_a   1.000
_cell.length_b   1.000
_cell.length_c   1.000
_cell.angle_alpha   90.00
_cell.angle_beta   90.00
_cell.angle_gamma   90.00
#
_symmetry.space_group_name_H-M   'P 1'
#
loop_
_entity.id
_entity.type
_entity.pdbx_description
1 polymer ?
#
loop_
_entity_poly.entity_id
_entity_poly.type
_entity_poly.pdbx_seq_one_letter_code
_entity_poly.pdbx_strand_id
1 'polypeptide(L)'
;MSLPQVVLPGELDGRHVLVVPRGTDVVAMATAWFPETAWTREPVTAAQATASARPMTGARFRGIVADVAEPSPGVLRLDGAASLEGPIPAGPTVAHAAGLSPQDVDLYALVPADPRASLDVVYGWMSAAARRAAGSIVPAERTQVVVPDPGSAIDLTLWSPIPLSAQDALPLVRPAMTGARVGPTDVPHPQQAEGSSGPPTFSVTATFEYDGAITVRTGRSSEVPVALSRLDWREFGPWSYHVSWQPPEPAELRNEHPSQLHLIARSRVEPSIARVAAALWRAVGGTVVDSGGFVVTPDELRDRATARR
;
A
#
# COMPACT_ATOMS: atom_id res chain seq x y z
N MET A 1 -6.08 -29.06 -21.00
CA MET A 1 -5.87 -29.31 -19.56
C MET A 1 -6.54 -28.16 -18.83
N SER A 2 -7.61 -28.41 -18.07
CA SER A 2 -8.25 -27.35 -17.27
C SER A 2 -7.28 -26.93 -16.17
N LEU A 3 -7.01 -25.63 -16.08
CA LEU A 3 -6.29 -25.07 -14.95
C LEU A 3 -7.11 -25.35 -13.67
N PRO A 4 -6.49 -25.70 -12.54
CA PRO A 4 -7.21 -25.90 -11.29
C PRO A 4 -7.89 -24.60 -10.90
N GLN A 5 -9.22 -24.59 -10.85
CA GLN A 5 -9.98 -23.45 -10.35
C GLN A 5 -9.76 -23.32 -8.84
N VAL A 6 -9.56 -22.08 -8.38
CA VAL A 6 -9.54 -21.77 -6.95
C VAL A 6 -10.91 -22.07 -6.36
N VAL A 7 -10.95 -22.96 -5.36
CA VAL A 7 -12.18 -23.26 -4.63
C VAL A 7 -12.33 -22.25 -3.50
N LEU A 8 -13.23 -21.28 -3.69
CA LEU A 8 -13.69 -20.35 -2.66
C LEU A 8 -15.06 -20.79 -2.13
N PRO A 9 -15.49 -20.30 -0.95
CA PRO A 9 -16.88 -20.44 -0.50
C PRO A 9 -17.88 -20.05 -1.61
N GLY A 10 -18.95 -20.83 -1.78
CA GLY A 10 -19.92 -20.64 -2.88
C GLY A 10 -20.62 -19.27 -2.88
N GLU A 11 -20.71 -18.63 -1.71
CA GLU A 11 -21.23 -17.27 -1.55
C GLU A 11 -20.42 -16.20 -2.31
N LEU A 12 -19.19 -16.53 -2.70
CA LEU A 12 -18.27 -15.69 -3.46
C LEU A 12 -18.21 -16.04 -4.95
N ASP A 13 -19.11 -16.89 -5.43
CA ASP A 13 -19.19 -17.26 -6.85
C ASP A 13 -19.51 -16.01 -7.70
N GLY A 14 -18.76 -15.83 -8.79
CA GLY A 14 -18.94 -14.71 -9.72
C GLY A 14 -18.49 -13.35 -9.20
N ARG A 15 -17.72 -13.27 -8.10
CA ARG A 15 -17.22 -12.01 -7.53
C ARG A 15 -15.70 -11.93 -7.56
N HIS A 16 -15.16 -10.73 -7.76
CA HIS A 16 -13.74 -10.46 -7.53
C HIS A 16 -13.48 -10.45 -6.03
N VAL A 17 -12.45 -11.18 -5.57
CA VAL A 17 -12.16 -11.33 -4.15
C VAL A 17 -10.73 -10.89 -3.87
N LEU A 18 -10.57 -9.95 -2.94
CA LEU A 18 -9.30 -9.61 -2.32
C LEU A 18 -9.03 -10.61 -1.18
N VAL A 19 -7.87 -11.26 -1.22
CA VAL A 19 -7.40 -12.22 -0.21
C VAL A 19 -6.21 -11.60 0.50
N VAL A 20 -6.30 -11.43 1.82
CA VAL A 20 -5.24 -10.83 2.63
C VAL A 20 -4.95 -11.67 3.87
N PRO A 21 -3.71 -11.65 4.41
CA PRO A 21 -3.41 -12.27 5.69
C PRO A 21 -4.36 -11.77 6.79
N ARG A 22 -4.78 -12.68 7.68
CA ARG A 22 -5.70 -12.33 8.77
C ARG A 22 -5.11 -11.23 9.65
N GLY A 23 -5.95 -10.25 10.01
CA GLY A 23 -5.54 -9.09 10.80
C GLY A 23 -4.99 -7.91 9.98
N THR A 24 -4.98 -8.02 8.65
CA THR A 24 -4.70 -6.88 7.76
C THR A 24 -5.76 -5.78 7.95
N ASP A 25 -5.32 -4.54 8.17
CA ASP A 25 -6.21 -3.38 8.28
C ASP A 25 -6.67 -2.89 6.89
N VAL A 26 -7.69 -3.57 6.35
CA VAL A 26 -8.28 -3.23 5.04
C VAL A 26 -8.97 -1.87 5.07
N VAL A 27 -9.48 -1.42 6.22
CA VAL A 27 -10.13 -0.11 6.36
C VAL A 27 -9.11 1.01 6.17
N ALA A 28 -7.93 0.90 6.79
CA ALA A 28 -6.85 1.86 6.58
C ALA A 28 -6.35 1.88 5.13
N MET A 29 -6.22 0.71 4.49
CA MET A 29 -5.84 0.63 3.07
C MET A 29 -6.90 1.24 2.14
N ALA A 30 -8.18 0.95 2.37
CA ALA A 30 -9.28 1.54 1.60
C ALA A 30 -9.34 3.07 1.79
N THR A 31 -9.19 3.54 3.03
CA THR A 31 -9.15 4.96 3.37
C THR A 31 -8.08 5.75 2.62
N ALA A 32 -6.93 5.13 2.33
CA ALA A 32 -5.84 5.78 1.60
C ALA A 32 -6.20 6.16 0.15
N TRP A 33 -7.17 5.48 -0.46
CA TRP A 33 -7.63 5.75 -1.83
C TRP A 33 -9.05 6.33 -1.87
N PHE A 34 -9.87 6.01 -0.87
CA PHE A 34 -11.27 6.42 -0.78
C PHE A 34 -11.53 7.07 0.58
N PRO A 35 -11.48 8.41 0.69
CA PRO A 35 -11.64 9.10 1.97
C PRO A 35 -12.96 8.78 2.65
N GLU A 36 -14.05 8.57 1.91
CA GLU A 36 -15.37 8.27 2.51
C GLU A 36 -15.57 6.80 2.92
N THR A 37 -14.48 6.02 3.00
CA THR A 37 -14.49 4.64 3.47
C THR A 37 -15.09 4.53 4.86
N ALA A 38 -16.12 3.69 5.00
CA ALA A 38 -16.76 3.39 6.28
C ALA A 38 -17.53 2.07 6.22
N TRP A 39 -17.67 1.40 7.36
CA TRP A 39 -18.59 0.27 7.49
C TRP A 39 -20.03 0.77 7.40
N THR A 40 -20.76 0.31 6.40
CA THR A 40 -22.22 0.48 6.32
C THR A 40 -22.94 -0.59 7.14
N ARG A 41 -22.30 -1.76 7.25
CA ARG A 41 -22.63 -2.83 8.20
C ARG A 41 -21.32 -3.29 8.81
N GLU A 42 -21.19 -3.24 10.13
CA GLU A 42 -20.00 -3.76 10.80
C GLU A 42 -19.97 -5.29 10.75
N PRO A 43 -18.78 -5.91 10.60
CA PRO A 43 -18.65 -7.35 10.69
C PRO A 43 -18.85 -7.84 12.12
N VAL A 44 -19.55 -8.96 12.27
CA VAL A 44 -19.71 -9.65 13.56
C VAL A 44 -18.82 -10.88 13.53
N THR A 45 -17.76 -10.87 14.34
CA THR A 45 -16.86 -12.03 14.47
C THR A 45 -17.52 -13.14 15.30
N ALA A 46 -17.08 -14.38 15.10
CA ALA A 46 -17.53 -15.52 15.91
C ALA A 46 -17.28 -15.31 17.42
N ALA A 47 -16.19 -14.63 17.79
CA ALA A 47 -15.89 -14.29 19.17
C ALA A 47 -16.91 -13.29 19.75
N GLN A 48 -17.29 -12.26 18.99
CA GLN A 48 -18.30 -11.28 19.40
C GLN A 48 -19.68 -11.93 19.52
N ALA A 49 -20.09 -12.73 18.53
CA ALA A 49 -21.32 -13.53 18.57
C ALA A 49 -21.41 -14.40 19.82
N THR A 50 -20.33 -15.13 20.13
CA THR A 50 -20.25 -15.99 21.32
C THR A 50 -20.28 -15.17 22.62
N ALA A 51 -19.64 -14.00 22.65
CA ALA A 51 -19.67 -13.12 23.81
C ALA A 51 -21.07 -12.55 24.07
N SER A 52 -21.81 -12.16 23.03
CA SER A 52 -23.21 -11.72 23.15
C SER A 52 -24.16 -12.83 23.58
N ALA A 53 -23.83 -14.10 23.27
CA ALA A 53 -24.60 -15.26 23.68
C ALA A 53 -24.47 -15.62 25.16
N ARG A 54 -23.52 -15.02 25.91
CA ARG A 54 -23.34 -15.35 27.34
C ARG A 54 -24.54 -14.85 28.15
N PRO A 55 -25.20 -15.73 28.92
CA PRO A 55 -26.39 -15.35 29.66
C PRO A 55 -26.06 -14.26 30.68
N MET A 56 -26.85 -13.18 30.69
CA MET A 56 -26.74 -12.14 31.70
C MET A 56 -27.06 -12.73 33.07
N THR A 57 -26.06 -12.82 33.95
CA THR A 57 -26.22 -13.40 35.28
C THR A 57 -26.75 -12.36 36.27
N GLY A 58 -27.89 -12.67 36.90
CA GLY A 58 -28.48 -11.86 37.95
C GLY A 58 -29.99 -12.05 38.06
N ALA A 59 -30.54 -11.93 39.28
CA ALA A 59 -31.98 -12.09 39.54
C ALA A 59 -32.87 -11.15 38.70
N ARG A 60 -32.29 -10.11 38.10
CA ARG A 60 -32.94 -9.06 37.30
C ARG A 60 -33.12 -9.41 35.82
N PHE A 61 -32.47 -10.47 35.34
CA PHE A 61 -32.44 -10.85 33.92
C PHE A 61 -33.09 -12.21 33.64
N ARG A 62 -33.81 -12.79 34.62
CA ARG A 62 -34.60 -14.02 34.40
C ARG A 62 -35.70 -13.75 33.37
N GLY A 63 -35.58 -14.38 32.19
CA GLY A 63 -36.58 -14.34 31.13
C GLY A 63 -36.22 -13.45 29.93
N ILE A 64 -35.07 -12.76 29.95
CA ILE A 64 -34.57 -12.05 28.76
C ILE A 64 -33.76 -13.05 27.92
N VAL A 65 -34.29 -13.42 26.76
CA VAL A 65 -33.51 -14.08 25.71
C VAL A 65 -32.65 -12.99 25.08
N ALA A 66 -31.34 -13.03 25.32
CA ALA A 66 -30.42 -12.17 24.59
C ALA A 66 -30.51 -12.54 23.11
N ASP A 67 -30.73 -11.55 22.25
CA ASP A 67 -30.68 -11.74 20.81
C ASP A 67 -29.23 -12.10 20.45
N VAL A 68 -29.00 -13.35 20.06
CA VAL A 68 -27.66 -13.85 19.79
C VAL A 68 -27.27 -13.38 18.40
N ALA A 69 -26.37 -12.40 18.32
CA ALA A 69 -25.85 -11.95 17.04
C ALA A 69 -25.14 -13.11 16.35
N GLU A 70 -25.57 -13.45 15.13
CA GLU A 70 -24.89 -14.47 14.31
C GLU A 70 -23.62 -13.88 13.68
N PRO A 71 -22.52 -14.66 13.57
CA PRO A 71 -21.34 -14.23 12.85
C PRO A 71 -21.71 -13.89 11.42
N SER A 72 -21.40 -12.68 10.98
CA SER A 72 -21.80 -12.20 9.66
C SER A 72 -20.75 -11.26 9.04
N PRO A 73 -20.55 -11.32 7.72
CA PRO A 73 -19.65 -10.39 7.03
C PRO A 73 -20.16 -8.95 7.10
N GLY A 74 -19.23 -8.02 7.30
CA GLY A 74 -19.50 -6.59 7.19
C GLY A 74 -19.60 -6.14 5.74
N VAL A 75 -20.05 -4.91 5.54
CA VAL A 75 -20.07 -4.24 4.24
C VAL A 75 -19.31 -2.91 4.38
N LEU A 76 -18.09 -2.88 3.84
CA LEU A 76 -17.22 -1.71 3.83
C LEU A 76 -17.49 -0.92 2.54
N ARG A 77 -18.04 0.28 2.67
CA ARG A 77 -18.14 1.19 1.51
C ARG A 77 -16.74 1.65 1.13
N LEU A 78 -16.39 1.56 -0.15
CA LEU A 78 -15.18 2.19 -0.69
C LEU A 78 -15.53 3.61 -1.13
N ASP A 79 -16.34 3.69 -2.19
CA ASP A 79 -16.82 4.94 -2.78
C ASP A 79 -18.28 4.80 -3.24
N GLY A 80 -18.73 5.67 -4.15
CA GLY A 80 -20.06 5.55 -4.75
C GLY A 80 -20.22 4.42 -5.78
N ALA A 81 -19.12 3.82 -6.23
CA ALA A 81 -19.10 2.81 -7.29
C ALA A 81 -19.06 1.38 -6.72
N ALA A 82 -18.45 1.16 -5.55
CA ALA A 82 -18.34 -0.18 -4.98
C ALA A 82 -18.24 -0.24 -3.44
N SER A 83 -18.49 -1.44 -2.91
CA SER A 83 -18.26 -1.83 -1.53
C SER A 83 -17.53 -3.19 -1.47
N LEU A 84 -16.97 -3.52 -0.30
CA LEU A 84 -16.45 -4.85 0.00
C LEU A 84 -17.32 -5.56 1.03
N GLU A 85 -17.67 -6.81 0.75
CA GLU A 85 -18.30 -7.72 1.71
C GLU A 85 -17.25 -8.62 2.35
N GLY A 86 -17.09 -8.53 3.66
CA GLY A 86 -16.05 -9.22 4.43
C GLY A 86 -15.83 -8.58 5.80
N PRO A 87 -14.83 -9.02 6.58
CA PRO A 87 -14.00 -10.19 6.34
C PRO A 87 -14.79 -11.50 6.40
N ILE A 88 -14.45 -12.44 5.52
CA ILE A 88 -14.86 -13.84 5.60
C ILE A 88 -13.61 -14.66 5.94
N PRO A 89 -13.51 -15.22 7.17
CA PRO A 89 -12.33 -15.99 7.56
C PRO A 89 -12.17 -17.25 6.71
N ALA A 90 -10.96 -17.50 6.23
CA ALA A 90 -10.59 -18.75 5.56
C ALA A 90 -9.25 -19.29 6.05
N GLY A 91 -9.06 -20.60 5.89
CA GLY A 91 -7.88 -21.31 6.39
C GLY A 91 -6.74 -21.43 5.37
N PRO A 92 -5.64 -22.08 5.77
CA PRO A 92 -4.42 -22.24 4.96
C PRO A 92 -4.61 -22.88 3.58
N THR A 93 -5.61 -23.76 3.43
CA THR A 93 -5.94 -24.37 2.13
C THR A 93 -6.41 -23.34 1.10
N VAL A 94 -7.25 -22.39 1.53
CA VAL A 94 -7.72 -21.30 0.66
C VAL A 94 -6.59 -20.34 0.35
N ALA A 95 -5.75 -20.02 1.33
CA ALA A 95 -4.55 -19.19 1.11
C ALA A 95 -3.64 -19.80 0.04
N HIS A 96 -3.36 -21.10 0.12
CA HIS A 96 -2.55 -21.82 -0.85
C HIS A 96 -3.19 -21.84 -2.24
N ALA A 97 -4.50 -22.11 -2.34
CA ALA A 97 -5.23 -22.05 -3.60
C ALA A 97 -5.22 -20.63 -4.20
N ALA A 98 -5.18 -19.59 -3.37
CA ALA A 98 -5.04 -18.20 -3.75
C ALA A 98 -3.57 -17.76 -3.95
N GLY A 99 -2.63 -18.69 -4.13
CA GLY A 99 -1.23 -18.41 -4.47
C GLY A 99 -0.38 -17.85 -3.31
N LEU A 100 -0.88 -17.91 -2.08
CA LEU A 100 -0.19 -17.42 -0.89
C LEU A 100 0.48 -18.57 -0.11
N SER A 101 1.42 -18.22 0.77
CA SER A 101 1.95 -19.16 1.76
C SER A 101 0.81 -19.69 2.66
N PRO A 102 0.84 -20.97 3.10
CA PRO A 102 -0.20 -21.52 3.96
C PRO A 102 -0.32 -20.76 5.29
N GLN A 103 -1.38 -19.98 5.44
CA GLN A 103 -1.68 -19.17 6.63
C GLN A 103 -3.18 -18.87 6.72
N ASP A 104 -3.60 -18.34 7.85
CA ASP A 104 -4.95 -17.80 8.01
C ASP A 104 -5.12 -16.50 7.20
N VAL A 105 -6.21 -16.43 6.44
CA VAL A 105 -6.54 -15.27 5.59
C VAL A 105 -7.96 -14.81 5.83
N ASP A 106 -8.24 -13.58 5.42
CA ASP A 106 -9.58 -13.02 5.34
C ASP A 106 -9.89 -12.66 3.88
N LEU A 107 -11.11 -12.99 3.46
CA LEU A 107 -11.61 -12.74 2.11
C LEU A 107 -12.53 -11.52 2.10
N TYR A 108 -12.39 -10.67 1.10
CA TYR A 108 -13.24 -9.50 0.86
C TYR A 108 -13.76 -9.53 -0.57
N ALA A 109 -15.05 -9.76 -0.75
CA ALA A 109 -15.71 -9.78 -2.06
C ALA A 109 -16.09 -8.37 -2.50
N LEU A 110 -15.74 -8.02 -3.74
CA LEU A 110 -16.16 -6.79 -4.38
C LEU A 110 -17.64 -6.84 -4.75
N VAL A 111 -18.37 -5.80 -4.34
CA VAL A 111 -19.79 -5.60 -4.62
C VAL A 111 -19.95 -4.25 -5.33
N PRO A 112 -20.12 -4.24 -6.67
CA PRO A 112 -20.41 -3.03 -7.43
C PRO A 112 -21.78 -2.45 -7.03
N ALA A 113 -21.89 -1.13 -6.95
CA ALA A 113 -23.17 -0.45 -6.68
C ALA A 113 -24.15 -0.57 -7.86
N ASP A 114 -23.63 -0.60 -9.09
CA ASP A 114 -24.36 -0.84 -10.34
C ASP A 114 -23.45 -1.64 -11.30
N PRO A 115 -23.99 -2.56 -12.13
CA PRO A 115 -23.18 -3.33 -13.09
C PRO A 115 -22.44 -2.50 -14.14
N ARG A 116 -22.78 -1.21 -14.33
CA ARG A 116 -22.12 -0.31 -15.28
C ARG A 116 -21.14 0.66 -14.62
N ALA A 117 -20.98 0.61 -13.30
CA ALA A 117 -20.02 1.45 -12.61
C ALA A 117 -18.60 1.16 -13.13
N SER A 118 -17.81 2.21 -13.40
CA SER A 118 -16.37 2.02 -13.66
C SER A 118 -15.70 1.61 -12.36
N LEU A 119 -14.92 0.54 -12.42
CA LEU A 119 -14.20 -0.05 -11.29
C LEU A 119 -12.69 0.06 -11.45
N ASP A 120 -12.20 0.87 -12.40
CA ASP A 120 -10.77 0.94 -12.72
C ASP A 120 -9.93 1.40 -11.51
N VAL A 121 -10.41 2.41 -10.78
CA VAL A 121 -9.77 2.88 -9.54
C VAL A 121 -9.84 1.81 -8.45
N VAL A 122 -10.95 1.07 -8.36
CA VAL A 122 -11.12 0.00 -7.38
C VAL A 122 -10.20 -1.18 -7.66
N TYR A 123 -10.01 -1.56 -8.92
CA TYR A 123 -9.05 -2.59 -9.31
C TYR A 123 -7.60 -2.14 -9.09
N GLY A 124 -7.28 -0.88 -9.38
CA GLY A 124 -6.00 -0.27 -9.02
C GLY A 124 -5.73 -0.35 -7.52
N TRP A 125 -6.71 0.01 -6.70
CA TRP A 125 -6.65 -0.09 -5.25
C TRP A 125 -6.48 -1.54 -4.79
N MET A 126 -7.28 -2.48 -5.29
CA MET A 126 -7.17 -3.90 -4.93
C MET A 126 -5.78 -4.44 -5.21
N SER A 127 -5.17 -4.08 -6.35
CA SER A 127 -3.81 -4.49 -6.68
C SER A 127 -2.79 -3.88 -5.72
N ALA A 128 -2.93 -2.60 -5.38
CA ALA A 128 -2.05 -1.93 -4.42
C ALA A 128 -2.19 -2.52 -3.00
N ALA A 129 -3.42 -2.79 -2.56
CA ALA A 129 -3.72 -3.39 -1.26
C ALA A 129 -3.19 -4.82 -1.15
N ALA A 130 -3.44 -5.66 -2.17
CA ALA A 130 -2.88 -7.01 -2.24
C ALA A 130 -1.34 -6.98 -2.20
N ARG A 131 -0.71 -6.07 -2.94
CA ARG A 131 0.75 -5.88 -2.90
C ARG A 131 1.24 -5.55 -1.49
N ARG A 132 0.65 -4.53 -0.86
CA ARG A 132 1.06 -4.04 0.47
C ARG A 132 0.86 -5.09 1.56
N ALA A 133 -0.22 -5.85 1.47
CA ALA A 133 -0.54 -6.91 2.42
C ALA A 133 0.16 -8.26 2.13
N ALA A 134 0.95 -8.36 1.05
CA ALA A 134 1.42 -9.65 0.51
C ALA A 134 0.28 -10.66 0.31
N GLY A 135 -0.86 -10.15 -0.16
CA GLY A 135 -2.07 -10.88 -0.50
C GLY A 135 -2.23 -11.13 -2.00
N SER A 136 -3.43 -11.50 -2.41
CA SER A 136 -3.77 -11.83 -3.80
C SER A 136 -5.19 -11.42 -4.17
N ILE A 137 -5.51 -11.50 -5.46
CA ILE A 137 -6.83 -11.22 -6.02
C ILE A 137 -7.27 -12.46 -6.78
N VAL A 138 -8.47 -12.96 -6.45
CA VAL A 138 -9.15 -14.01 -7.21
C VAL A 138 -10.21 -13.34 -8.09
N PRO A 139 -10.08 -13.38 -9.43
CA PRO A 139 -11.10 -12.83 -10.32
C PRO A 139 -12.43 -13.58 -10.24
N ALA A 140 -13.52 -12.92 -10.61
CA ALA A 140 -14.87 -13.50 -10.64
C ALA A 140 -14.96 -14.84 -11.39
N GLU A 141 -14.24 -14.96 -12.50
CA GLU A 141 -14.21 -16.17 -13.35
C GLU A 141 -13.33 -17.30 -12.77
N ARG A 142 -12.51 -16.99 -11.76
CA ARG A 142 -11.58 -17.93 -11.10
C ARG A 142 -10.60 -18.61 -12.05
N THR A 143 -10.28 -17.95 -13.16
CA THR A 143 -9.41 -18.47 -14.24
C THR A 143 -7.94 -18.38 -13.88
N GLN A 144 -7.50 -17.27 -13.28
CA GLN A 144 -6.13 -17.05 -12.86
C GLN A 144 -6.07 -16.14 -11.63
N VAL A 145 -5.41 -16.61 -10.57
CA VAL A 145 -5.13 -15.78 -9.40
C VAL A 145 -4.06 -14.76 -9.76
N VAL A 146 -4.29 -13.52 -9.36
CA VAL A 146 -3.31 -12.44 -9.47
C VAL A 146 -2.63 -12.28 -8.11
N VAL A 147 -1.32 -12.50 -8.05
CA VAL A 147 -0.50 -12.27 -6.86
C VAL A 147 0.45 -11.12 -7.15
N PRO A 148 0.11 -9.87 -6.80
CA PRO A 148 0.98 -8.74 -7.05
C PRO A 148 2.30 -8.89 -6.28
N ASP A 149 3.42 -8.59 -6.93
CA ASP A 149 4.74 -8.66 -6.31
C ASP A 149 4.87 -7.67 -5.13
N PRO A 150 4.93 -8.15 -3.87
CA PRO A 150 4.93 -7.30 -2.69
C PRO A 150 6.18 -6.40 -2.60
N GLY A 151 7.29 -6.81 -3.23
CA GLY A 151 8.52 -6.05 -3.24
C GLY A 151 8.58 -4.97 -4.32
N SER A 152 7.57 -4.82 -5.18
CA SER A 152 7.61 -3.84 -6.28
C SER A 152 7.43 -2.38 -5.82
N ALA A 153 6.88 -2.14 -4.62
CA ALA A 153 6.62 -0.80 -4.08
C ALA A 153 7.76 -0.27 -3.19
N ILE A 154 8.97 -0.17 -3.74
CA ILE A 154 10.12 0.37 -2.99
C ILE A 154 10.26 1.88 -3.10
N ASP A 155 9.72 2.51 -4.14
CA ASP A 155 9.78 3.95 -4.34
C ASP A 155 8.98 4.67 -3.26
N LEU A 156 9.54 5.77 -2.75
CA LEU A 156 8.97 6.56 -1.67
C LEU A 156 8.91 8.02 -2.07
N THR A 157 7.82 8.69 -1.72
CA THR A 157 7.67 10.13 -1.87
C THR A 157 7.43 10.76 -0.50
N LEU A 158 8.35 11.63 -0.08
CA LEU A 158 8.15 12.48 1.08
C LEU A 158 7.45 13.76 0.65
N TRP A 159 6.33 14.07 1.30
CA TRP A 159 5.65 15.35 1.19
C TRP A 159 5.99 16.19 2.41
N SER A 160 6.59 17.37 2.22
CA SER A 160 6.93 18.29 3.31
C SER A 160 6.46 19.75 3.07
N PRO A 161 6.12 20.49 4.14
CA PRO A 161 5.96 21.95 4.09
C PRO A 161 7.27 22.72 3.95
N ILE A 162 8.41 22.09 4.25
CA ILE A 162 9.71 22.76 4.31
C ILE A 162 10.53 22.37 3.07
N PRO A 163 10.87 23.33 2.18
CA PRO A 163 11.76 23.04 1.07
C PRO A 163 13.22 22.94 1.49
N LEU A 164 14.02 22.20 0.72
CA LEU A 164 15.48 22.11 0.85
C LEU A 164 16.14 22.57 -0.43
N SER A 165 17.29 23.23 -0.28
CA SER A 165 18.20 23.44 -1.40
C SER A 165 18.94 22.14 -1.73
N ALA A 166 19.49 22.06 -2.96
CA ALA A 166 20.40 20.99 -3.35
C ALA A 166 21.62 20.87 -2.40
N GLN A 167 22.15 22.01 -1.95
CA GLN A 167 23.32 22.08 -1.07
C GLN A 167 23.03 21.50 0.32
N ASP A 168 21.82 21.69 0.84
CA ASP A 168 21.40 21.18 2.14
C ASP A 168 20.98 19.71 2.07
N ALA A 169 20.36 19.30 0.96
CA ALA A 169 19.87 17.92 0.79
C ALA A 169 21.00 16.92 0.55
N LEU A 170 22.03 17.29 -0.22
CA LEU A 170 23.09 16.37 -0.63
C LEU A 170 23.86 15.75 0.57
N PRO A 171 24.29 16.51 1.59
CA PRO A 171 24.93 15.96 2.79
C PRO A 171 24.04 14.99 3.58
N LEU A 172 22.71 15.16 3.52
CA LEU A 172 21.76 14.32 4.24
C LEU A 172 21.59 12.94 3.59
N VAL A 173 21.51 12.90 2.25
CA VAL A 173 21.22 11.65 1.51
C VAL A 173 22.47 10.85 1.18
N ARG A 174 23.63 11.50 1.06
CA ARG A 174 24.89 10.85 0.67
C ARG A 174 25.31 9.67 1.57
N PRO A 175 25.20 9.72 2.90
CA PRO A 175 25.53 8.57 3.75
C PRO A 175 24.67 7.33 3.46
N ALA A 176 23.41 7.52 3.06
CA ALA A 176 22.50 6.43 2.72
C ALA A 176 22.80 5.79 1.35
N MET A 177 23.61 6.45 0.53
CA MET A 177 24.03 6.02 -0.82
C MET A 177 25.47 5.45 -0.82
N THR A 178 25.93 4.91 0.31
CA THR A 178 27.27 4.32 0.42
C THR A 178 27.45 3.19 -0.60
N GLY A 179 28.58 3.19 -1.31
CA GLY A 179 28.88 2.22 -2.37
C GLY A 179 28.40 2.63 -3.77
N ALA A 180 27.65 3.72 -3.91
CA ALA A 180 27.29 4.31 -5.19
C ALA A 180 28.23 5.44 -5.62
N ARG A 181 28.33 5.65 -6.93
CA ARG A 181 28.89 6.87 -7.51
C ARG A 181 27.79 7.91 -7.59
N VAL A 182 27.88 8.94 -6.75
CA VAL A 182 26.94 10.06 -6.76
C VAL A 182 27.31 11.01 -7.90
N GLY A 183 26.40 11.19 -8.85
CA GLY A 183 26.56 12.11 -9.98
C GLY A 183 26.42 13.58 -9.58
N PRO A 184 26.60 14.51 -10.54
CA PRO A 184 26.34 15.92 -10.30
C PRO A 184 24.87 16.14 -9.93
N THR A 185 24.63 17.15 -9.09
CA THR A 185 23.25 17.59 -8.81
C THR A 185 22.75 18.40 -10.00
N ASP A 186 21.68 17.93 -10.61
CA ASP A 186 21.00 18.63 -11.69
C ASP A 186 19.97 19.61 -11.10
N VAL A 187 19.95 20.84 -11.60
CA VAL A 187 19.03 21.89 -11.19
C VAL A 187 18.41 22.42 -12.49
N PRO A 188 17.10 22.20 -12.72
CA PRO A 188 16.45 22.63 -13.95
C PRO A 188 16.67 24.12 -14.24
N HIS A 189 16.85 24.47 -15.51
CA HIS A 189 17.13 25.85 -15.92
C HIS A 189 15.99 26.82 -15.53
N PRO A 190 16.31 28.07 -15.15
CA PRO A 190 15.36 29.03 -14.57
C PRO A 190 14.13 29.37 -15.42
N GLN A 191 14.15 29.13 -16.74
CA GLN A 191 12.97 29.32 -17.60
C GLN A 191 11.81 28.36 -17.29
N GLN A 192 12.04 27.29 -16.52
CA GLN A 192 10.99 26.38 -16.02
C GLN A 192 10.48 26.76 -14.61
N ALA A 193 11.06 27.78 -13.97
CA ALA A 193 10.77 28.21 -12.60
C ALA A 193 9.99 29.55 -12.51
N GLU A 194 9.59 30.13 -13.65
CA GLU A 194 8.80 31.37 -13.67
C GLU A 194 7.42 31.13 -13.01
N GLY A 195 7.24 31.65 -11.79
CA GLY A 195 5.99 31.60 -11.03
C GLY A 195 6.01 30.76 -9.74
N SER A 196 7.09 30.01 -9.46
CA SER A 196 7.23 29.24 -8.22
C SER A 196 7.90 30.07 -7.12
N SER A 197 7.16 30.46 -6.09
CA SER A 197 7.75 31.01 -4.85
C SER A 197 8.41 29.87 -4.06
N GLY A 198 9.72 29.68 -4.21
CA GLY A 198 10.49 28.63 -3.52
C GLY A 198 11.93 28.46 -4.03
N PRO A 199 12.78 27.66 -3.35
CA PRO A 199 14.09 27.30 -3.89
C PRO A 199 13.94 26.46 -5.16
N PRO A 200 14.95 26.45 -6.04
CA PRO A 200 14.90 25.66 -7.27
C PRO A 200 14.81 24.17 -6.94
N THR A 201 14.04 23.44 -7.74
CA THR A 201 14.01 21.98 -7.68
C THR A 201 15.36 21.40 -8.11
N PHE A 202 15.65 20.17 -7.70
CA PHE A 202 16.89 19.51 -8.03
C PHE A 202 16.71 18.01 -8.18
N SER A 203 17.67 17.36 -8.81
CA SER A 203 17.80 15.91 -8.89
C SER A 203 19.22 15.48 -8.55
N VAL A 204 19.35 14.45 -7.71
CA VAL A 204 20.63 13.77 -7.47
C VAL A 204 20.48 12.28 -7.73
N THR A 205 21.39 11.74 -8.53
CA THR A 205 21.42 10.33 -8.90
C THR A 205 22.66 9.65 -8.35
N ALA A 206 22.48 8.50 -7.72
CA ALA A 206 23.54 7.65 -7.20
C ALA A 206 23.50 6.30 -7.90
N THR A 207 24.56 5.98 -8.64
CA THR A 207 24.64 4.77 -9.47
C THR A 207 25.46 3.68 -8.78
N PHE A 208 24.88 2.51 -8.66
CA PHE A 208 25.49 1.27 -8.17
C PHE A 208 25.90 0.41 -9.36
N GLU A 209 27.04 -0.29 -9.24
CA GLU A 209 27.62 -1.07 -10.34
C GLU A 209 26.69 -2.20 -10.82
N TYR A 210 26.02 -2.89 -9.89
CA TYR A 210 25.18 -4.06 -10.18
C TYR A 210 23.69 -3.85 -9.88
N ASP A 211 23.35 -2.76 -9.17
CA ASP A 211 22.01 -2.58 -8.62
C ASP A 211 21.23 -1.45 -9.28
N GLY A 212 21.80 -0.77 -10.28
CA GLY A 212 21.13 0.32 -10.98
C GLY A 212 21.33 1.67 -10.28
N ALA A 213 20.33 2.54 -10.28
CA ALA A 213 20.48 3.90 -9.76
C ALA A 213 19.34 4.29 -8.82
N ILE A 214 19.69 5.01 -7.75
CA ILE A 214 18.71 5.71 -6.90
C ILE A 214 18.71 7.17 -7.33
N THR A 215 17.53 7.73 -7.59
CA THR A 215 17.35 9.15 -7.88
C THR A 215 16.48 9.79 -6.81
N VAL A 216 16.95 10.92 -6.28
CA VAL A 216 16.16 11.82 -5.44
C VAL A 216 15.83 13.04 -6.27
N ARG A 217 14.55 13.24 -6.58
CA ARG A 217 14.05 14.38 -7.32
C ARG A 217 13.13 15.21 -6.44
N THR A 218 13.38 16.51 -6.37
CA THR A 218 12.48 17.43 -5.69
C THR A 218 11.52 18.08 -6.66
N GLY A 219 10.32 18.35 -6.16
CA GLY A 219 9.25 18.96 -6.92
C GLY A 219 8.39 19.82 -6.02
N ARG A 220 7.61 20.68 -6.67
CA ARG A 220 6.46 21.33 -6.04
C ARG A 220 5.23 20.85 -6.79
N SER A 221 4.24 20.32 -6.08
CA SER A 221 3.01 19.82 -6.69
C SER A 221 1.79 20.34 -5.94
N SER A 222 0.75 20.71 -6.70
CA SER A 222 -0.60 20.92 -6.17
C SER A 222 -1.45 19.63 -6.21
N GLU A 223 -1.01 18.64 -6.98
CA GLU A 223 -1.63 17.32 -7.04
C GLU A 223 -0.98 16.43 -5.99
N VAL A 224 -1.74 16.09 -4.95
CA VAL A 224 -1.27 15.29 -3.82
C VAL A 224 -2.01 13.95 -3.74
N PRO A 225 -1.37 12.88 -3.25
CA PRO A 225 -2.02 11.59 -3.05
C PRO A 225 -3.26 11.70 -2.16
N VAL A 226 -4.30 10.94 -2.49
CA VAL A 226 -5.57 10.92 -1.75
C VAL A 226 -5.36 10.56 -0.27
N ALA A 227 -4.36 9.74 0.05
CA ALA A 227 -4.01 9.39 1.43
C ALA A 227 -3.67 10.59 2.31
N LEU A 228 -3.25 11.72 1.72
CA LEU A 228 -2.93 12.95 2.45
C LEU A 228 -4.15 13.86 2.66
N SER A 229 -5.28 13.59 1.99
CA SER A 229 -6.49 14.44 2.04
C SER A 229 -7.10 14.56 3.44
N ARG A 230 -6.79 13.62 4.35
CA ARG A 230 -7.28 13.60 5.72
C ARG A 230 -6.33 14.26 6.73
N LEU A 231 -5.15 14.67 6.29
CA LEU A 231 -4.16 15.36 7.12
C LEU A 231 -4.31 16.87 6.98
N ASP A 232 -3.88 17.64 7.99
CA ASP A 232 -3.74 19.08 7.80
C ASP A 232 -2.68 19.32 6.72
N TRP A 233 -2.96 20.21 5.77
CA TRP A 233 -2.02 20.53 4.70
C TRP A 233 -0.66 21.00 5.20
N ARG A 234 -0.58 21.52 6.43
CA ARG A 234 0.68 21.90 7.08
C ARG A 234 1.54 20.71 7.47
N GLU A 235 0.97 19.51 7.57
CA GLU A 235 1.72 18.30 7.89
C GLU A 235 2.46 17.75 6.68
N PHE A 236 1.97 17.97 5.45
CA PHE A 236 2.58 17.41 4.24
C PHE A 236 3.04 18.47 3.22
N GLY A 237 2.43 19.66 3.17
CA GLY A 237 2.87 20.77 2.32
C GLY A 237 2.96 20.50 0.81
N PRO A 238 3.43 21.48 0.02
CA PRO A 238 3.45 21.39 -1.43
C PRO A 238 4.74 20.78 -2.00
N TRP A 239 5.77 20.54 -1.17
CA TRP A 239 7.07 20.06 -1.64
C TRP A 239 7.13 18.54 -1.59
N SER A 240 7.55 17.94 -2.70
CA SER A 240 7.74 16.51 -2.82
C SER A 240 9.21 16.17 -3.01
N TYR A 241 9.65 15.11 -2.33
CA TYR A 241 10.97 14.49 -2.51
C TYR A 241 10.73 13.04 -2.94
N HIS A 242 10.82 12.81 -4.24
CA HIS A 242 10.61 11.51 -4.84
C HIS A 242 11.93 10.74 -4.84
N VAL A 243 11.98 9.64 -4.11
CA VAL A 243 13.11 8.73 -4.00
C VAL A 243 12.76 7.48 -4.77
N SER A 244 13.36 7.32 -5.95
CA SER A 244 13.03 6.24 -6.88
C SER A 244 14.24 5.38 -7.22
N TRP A 245 13.97 4.12 -7.51
CA TRP A 245 14.97 3.20 -8.03
C TRP A 245 14.77 2.92 -9.52
N GLN A 246 15.85 3.01 -10.28
CA GLN A 246 15.92 2.56 -11.66
C GLN A 246 16.80 1.30 -11.72
N PRO A 247 16.25 0.12 -12.05
CA PRO A 247 17.04 -1.10 -12.17
C PRO A 247 18.04 -1.00 -13.35
N PRO A 248 19.10 -1.83 -13.35
CA PRO A 248 20.03 -1.94 -14.47
C PRO A 248 19.32 -2.22 -15.81
N GLU A 249 18.25 -3.02 -15.76
CA GLU A 249 17.41 -3.36 -16.90
C GLU A 249 15.97 -2.84 -16.68
N PRO A 250 15.60 -1.66 -17.21
CA PRO A 250 14.28 -1.07 -17.01
C PRO A 250 13.10 -1.90 -17.54
N ALA A 251 13.36 -2.84 -18.45
CA ALA A 251 12.32 -3.73 -18.99
C ALA A 251 11.74 -4.67 -17.91
N GLU A 252 12.53 -5.02 -16.88
CA GLU A 252 12.10 -5.90 -15.79
C GLU A 252 10.95 -5.33 -14.97
N LEU A 253 10.79 -3.99 -14.93
CA LEU A 253 9.68 -3.35 -14.24
C LEU A 253 8.30 -3.67 -14.86
N ARG A 254 8.27 -4.10 -16.11
CA ARG A 254 7.04 -4.49 -16.83
C ARG A 254 6.80 -6.00 -16.83
N ASN A 255 7.73 -6.77 -16.28
CA ASN A 255 7.65 -8.22 -16.28
C ASN A 255 6.80 -8.68 -15.09
N GLU A 256 5.81 -9.52 -15.36
CA GLU A 256 4.96 -10.12 -14.30
C GLU A 256 5.78 -11.02 -13.38
N HIS A 257 6.83 -11.65 -13.90
CA HIS A 257 7.72 -12.55 -13.18
C HIS A 257 9.17 -12.08 -13.37
N PRO A 258 9.62 -11.05 -12.62
CA PRO A 258 10.96 -10.49 -12.76
C PRO A 258 12.04 -11.55 -12.51
N SER A 259 13.21 -11.38 -13.15
CA SER A 259 14.33 -12.30 -12.92
C SER A 259 14.84 -12.28 -11.48
N GLN A 260 15.51 -13.36 -11.06
CA GLN A 260 16.15 -13.42 -9.73
C GLN A 260 17.20 -12.32 -9.54
N LEU A 261 17.92 -11.94 -10.61
CA LEU A 261 18.89 -10.84 -10.54
C LEU A 261 18.20 -9.50 -10.26
N HIS A 262 17.04 -9.24 -10.87
CA HIS A 262 16.23 -8.05 -10.57
C HIS A 262 15.78 -8.05 -9.11
N LEU A 263 15.25 -9.18 -8.61
CA LEU A 263 14.78 -9.30 -7.21
C LEU A 263 15.92 -9.09 -6.21
N ILE A 264 17.11 -9.62 -6.48
CA ILE A 264 18.30 -9.45 -5.67
C ILE A 264 18.80 -8.00 -5.68
N ALA A 265 18.86 -7.36 -6.86
CA ALA A 265 19.25 -5.95 -6.96
C ALA A 265 18.28 -5.05 -6.17
N ARG A 266 16.98 -5.34 -6.30
CA ARG A 266 15.92 -4.64 -5.57
C ARG A 266 16.06 -4.78 -4.06
N SER A 267 16.25 -6.00 -3.56
CA SER A 267 16.36 -6.25 -2.12
C SER A 267 17.60 -5.59 -1.50
N ARG A 268 18.70 -5.46 -2.26
CA ARG A 268 19.89 -4.70 -1.82
C ARG A 268 19.66 -3.19 -1.77
N VAL A 269 18.84 -2.65 -2.67
CA VAL A 269 18.58 -1.20 -2.79
C VAL A 269 17.47 -0.72 -1.86
N GLU A 270 16.46 -1.53 -1.57
CA GLU A 270 15.30 -1.16 -0.73
C GLU A 270 15.72 -0.49 0.60
N PRO A 271 16.72 -1.00 1.37
CA PRO A 271 17.16 -0.31 2.58
C PRO A 271 17.80 1.06 2.34
N SER A 272 18.46 1.25 1.19
CA SER A 272 19.04 2.55 0.82
C SER A 272 17.96 3.56 0.47
N ILE A 273 16.91 3.16 -0.25
CA ILE A 273 15.73 4.03 -0.51
C ILE A 273 15.09 4.48 0.81
N ALA A 274 14.84 3.53 1.72
CA ALA A 274 14.26 3.84 3.03
C ALA A 274 15.16 4.76 3.87
N ARG A 275 16.48 4.55 3.88
CA ARG A 275 17.44 5.42 4.58
C ARG A 275 17.48 6.84 4.01
N VAL A 276 17.41 6.99 2.69
CA VAL A 276 17.35 8.29 2.02
C VAL A 276 16.08 9.03 2.42
N ALA A 277 14.91 8.39 2.30
CA ALA A 277 13.63 8.96 2.72
C ALA A 277 13.63 9.32 4.21
N ALA A 278 14.18 8.45 5.07
CA ALA A 278 14.29 8.72 6.51
C ALA A 278 15.24 9.87 6.86
N ALA A 279 16.30 10.08 6.08
CA ALA A 279 17.22 11.20 6.27
C ALA A 279 16.55 12.53 5.91
N LEU A 280 15.81 12.56 4.80
CA LEU A 280 15.03 13.73 4.40
C LEU A 280 13.92 14.02 5.41
N TRP A 281 13.12 13.01 5.79
CA TRP A 281 12.04 13.16 6.76
C TRP A 281 12.52 13.70 8.11
N ARG A 282 13.67 13.24 8.61
CA ARG A 282 14.27 13.78 9.85
C ARG A 282 14.69 15.26 9.74
N ALA A 283 15.01 15.74 8.54
CA ALA A 283 15.45 17.12 8.34
C ALA A 283 14.29 18.09 8.14
N VAL A 284 13.22 17.67 7.45
CA VAL A 284 12.12 18.56 7.06
C VAL A 284 10.73 18.16 7.56
N GLY A 285 10.63 17.09 8.35
CA GLY A 285 9.33 16.52 8.73
C GLY A 285 8.55 16.07 7.50
N GLY A 286 7.23 15.96 7.64
CA GLY A 286 6.36 15.58 6.53
C GLY A 286 5.71 14.21 6.66
N THR A 287 5.06 13.78 5.57
CA THR A 287 4.43 12.46 5.43
C THR A 287 5.06 11.70 4.27
N VAL A 288 5.48 10.46 4.51
CA VAL A 288 6.02 9.57 3.47
C VAL A 288 4.89 8.72 2.90
N VAL A 289 4.82 8.63 1.57
CA VAL A 289 3.85 7.82 0.83
C VAL A 289 4.59 6.88 -0.11
N ASP A 290 4.21 5.60 -0.14
CA ASP A 290 4.76 4.62 -1.08
C ASP A 290 4.13 4.73 -2.47
N SER A 291 4.67 4.01 -3.46
CA SER A 291 4.13 3.98 -4.82
C SER A 291 2.74 3.32 -4.94
N GLY A 292 2.27 2.65 -3.88
CA GLY A 292 0.89 2.14 -3.77
C GLY A 292 -0.10 3.19 -3.27
N GLY A 293 0.37 4.41 -2.95
CA GLY A 293 -0.47 5.48 -2.44
C GLY A 293 -0.79 5.36 -0.95
N PHE A 294 -0.02 4.57 -0.19
CA PHE A 294 -0.24 4.38 1.24
C PHE A 294 0.80 5.12 2.07
N VAL A 295 0.38 5.64 3.23
CA VAL A 295 1.29 6.29 4.19
C VAL A 295 2.26 5.26 4.76
N VAL A 296 3.54 5.60 4.79
CA VAL A 296 4.60 4.82 5.42
C VAL A 296 4.94 5.47 6.76
N THR A 297 4.73 4.73 7.84
CA THR A 297 4.98 5.24 9.19
C THR A 297 6.48 5.34 9.48
N PRO A 298 6.92 6.15 10.46
CA PRO A 298 8.33 6.22 10.85
C PRO A 298 8.92 4.87 11.29
N ASP A 299 8.10 4.01 11.92
CA ASP A 299 8.54 2.67 12.33
C ASP A 299 8.66 1.74 11.11
N GLU A 300 7.67 1.74 10.21
CA GLU A 300 7.75 1.00 8.94
C GLU A 300 8.97 1.42 8.11
N LEU A 301 9.26 2.73 8.07
CA LEU A 301 10.43 3.26 7.37
C LEU A 301 11.74 2.80 8.01
N ARG A 302 11.79 2.71 9.35
CA ARG A 302 12.94 2.18 10.09
C ARG A 302 13.12 0.68 9.83
N ASP A 303 12.03 -0.07 9.77
CA ASP A 303 12.06 -1.50 9.48
C ASP A 303 12.59 -1.74 8.06
N ARG A 304 12.09 -1.01 7.05
CA ARG A 304 12.62 -1.07 5.67
C ARG A 304 14.11 -0.69 5.60
N ALA A 305 14.57 0.26 6.42
CA ALA A 305 15.97 0.71 6.45
C ALA A 305 16.93 -0.29 7.10
N THR A 306 16.44 -1.17 7.98
CA THR A 306 17.23 -2.16 8.74
C THR A 306 17.07 -3.58 8.21
N ALA A 307 15.97 -3.88 7.53
CA ALA A 307 15.69 -5.19 6.98
C ALA A 307 16.80 -5.63 6.02
N ARG A 308 17.65 -6.54 6.50
CA ARG A 308 18.21 -7.59 5.65
C ARG A 308 17.13 -8.67 5.58
N ARG A 309 16.29 -8.64 4.55
CA ARG A 309 15.49 -9.82 4.21
C ARG A 309 16.41 -10.89 3.62
#